data_AF-A0ABD1HRS6-F1
#
_entry.id   AF-A0ABD1HRS6-F1
#
_cell.length_a   1.000
_cell.length_b   1.000
_cell.length_c   1.000
_cell.angle_alpha   90.00
_cell.angle_beta   90.00
_cell.angle_gamma   90.00
#
_symmetry.space_group_name_H-M   'P 1'
#
loop_
_entity.id
_entity.type
_entity.pdbx_description
1 polymer ?
#
loop_
_entity_poly.entity_id
_entity_poly.type
_entity_poly.pdbx_seq_one_letter_code
_entity_poly.pdbx_strand_id
1 'polypeptide(L)'
;MNTLLVPSILPQEEPLARSALCPGESRRHAGRIALLHGLDRVREDAYDELTNPDGVMQLGLSENRLSLDLIEERLSKSLTDLMSGAGGPQGIRG
;
A
#
# COMPACT_ATOMS: atom_id res chain seq x y z
N MET A 1 46.35 -4.21 34.63
CA MET A 1 44.90 -4.01 34.45
C MET A 1 44.64 -2.52 34.37
N ASN A 2 44.39 -2.00 33.16
CA ASN A 2 43.32 -1.04 32.88
C ASN A 2 43.39 -0.63 31.40
N THR A 3 42.29 -0.92 30.72
CA THR A 3 41.99 -0.55 29.34
C THR A 3 41.11 0.70 29.39
N LEU A 4 41.54 1.81 28.77
CA LEU A 4 40.70 2.98 28.49
C LEU A 4 41.09 3.47 27.09
N LEU A 5 40.42 2.94 26.07
CA LEU A 5 39.28 3.54 25.37
C LEU A 5 39.66 4.86 24.65
N VAL A 6 39.83 4.71 23.35
CA VAL A 6 39.98 5.76 22.33
C VAL A 6 38.88 6.81 22.46
N PRO A 7 39.19 8.12 22.39
CA PRO A 7 38.15 9.14 22.22
C PRO A 7 37.59 9.05 20.80
N SER A 8 36.34 8.57 20.70
CA SER A 8 35.54 8.60 19.48
C SER A 8 35.46 10.03 18.95
N ILE A 9 35.99 10.21 17.75
CA ILE A 9 35.92 11.42 16.95
C ILE A 9 34.44 11.63 16.62
N LEU A 10 33.83 12.64 17.22
CA LEU A 10 32.50 13.12 16.87
C LEU A 10 32.56 13.63 15.41
N PRO A 11 31.80 13.07 14.44
CA PRO A 11 31.65 13.76 13.17
C PRO A 11 30.85 15.02 13.43
N GLN A 12 31.49 16.15 13.15
CA GLN A 12 30.91 17.48 13.18
C GLN A 12 29.63 17.49 12.33
N GLU A 13 28.55 17.99 12.90
CA GLU A 13 27.29 18.31 12.21
C GLU A 13 27.58 19.16 10.97
N GLU A 14 27.44 18.56 9.79
CA GLU A 14 27.48 19.23 8.49
C GLU A 14 26.19 20.05 8.30
N PRO A 15 26.22 21.40 8.29
CA PRO A 15 25.03 22.20 8.09
C PRO A 15 24.66 22.36 6.61
N LEU A 16 25.30 21.61 5.71
CA LEU A 16 25.19 21.78 4.25
C LEU A 16 24.14 20.86 3.59
N ALA A 17 23.17 20.33 4.33
CA ALA A 17 22.05 19.54 3.76
C ALA A 17 20.70 20.30 3.76
N ARG A 18 20.66 21.57 4.18
CA ARG A 18 19.41 22.36 4.24
C ARG A 18 19.11 23.20 3.00
N SER A 19 20.03 23.28 2.02
CA SER A 19 19.90 24.22 0.90
C SER A 19 19.54 23.61 -0.46
N ALA A 20 19.25 22.30 -0.55
CA ALA A 20 19.08 21.63 -1.85
C ALA A 20 17.72 20.96 -2.07
N LEU A 21 16.69 21.28 -1.28
CA LEU A 21 15.35 20.78 -1.54
C LEU A 21 14.53 21.87 -2.24
N CYS A 22 14.09 21.60 -3.47
CA CYS A 22 13.23 22.55 -4.19
C CYS A 22 12.02 22.88 -3.28
N PRO A 23 11.51 24.12 -3.25
CA PRO A 23 10.39 24.48 -2.37
C PRO A 23 9.11 23.64 -2.56
N GLY A 24 9.03 22.86 -3.65
CA GLY A 24 7.99 21.86 -3.92
C GLY A 24 8.28 20.43 -3.45
N GLU A 25 9.49 20.08 -3.06
CA GLU A 25 9.89 18.73 -2.60
C GLU A 25 9.74 18.57 -1.08
N SER A 26 10.00 19.64 -0.31
CA SER A 26 9.77 19.67 1.14
C SER A 26 8.29 19.41 1.51
N ARG A 27 7.37 19.99 0.73
CA ARG A 27 5.91 19.79 0.88
C ARG A 27 5.46 18.37 0.51
N ARG A 28 6.07 17.75 -0.51
CA ARG A 28 5.76 16.36 -0.90
C ARG A 28 6.19 15.37 0.18
N HIS A 29 7.31 15.64 0.85
CA HIS A 29 7.83 14.75 1.88
C HIS A 29 6.96 14.80 3.16
N ALA A 30 6.60 16.01 3.62
CA ALA A 30 5.71 16.17 4.77
C ALA A 30 4.30 15.60 4.51
N GLY A 31 3.72 15.83 3.33
CA GLY A 31 2.42 15.29 2.95
C GLY A 31 2.40 13.76 2.82
N ARG A 32 3.49 13.14 2.34
CA ARG A 32 3.63 11.68 2.28
C ARG A 32 3.80 11.05 3.66
N ILE A 33 4.57 11.66 4.55
CA ILE A 33 4.77 11.14 5.91
C ILE A 33 3.45 11.20 6.70
N ALA A 34 2.66 12.26 6.55
CA ALA A 34 1.34 12.35 7.17
C ALA A 34 0.35 11.28 6.66
N LEU A 35 0.36 10.99 5.35
CA LEU A 35 -0.43 9.91 4.76
C LEU A 35 0.00 8.55 5.34
N LEU A 36 1.30 8.25 5.37
CA LEU A 36 1.83 6.98 5.86
C LEU A 36 1.47 6.74 7.33
N HIS A 37 1.61 7.77 8.18
CA HIS A 37 1.24 7.67 9.59
C HIS A 37 -0.27 7.46 9.81
N GLY A 38 -1.12 8.02 8.93
CA GLY A 38 -2.55 7.74 8.94
C GLY A 38 -2.87 6.29 8.53
N LEU A 39 -2.14 5.73 7.56
CA LEU A 39 -2.29 4.34 7.15
C LEU A 39 -1.81 3.36 8.24
N ASP A 40 -0.74 3.68 8.95
CA ASP A 40 -0.26 2.86 10.06
C ASP A 40 -1.32 2.76 11.17
N ARG A 41 -1.99 3.85 11.52
CA ARG A 41 -3.08 3.86 12.50
C ARG A 41 -4.29 3.03 12.07
N VAL A 42 -4.68 3.09 10.80
CA VAL A 42 -5.75 2.25 10.27
C VAL A 42 -5.37 0.76 10.38
N ARG A 43 -4.10 0.41 10.21
CA ARG A 43 -3.65 -0.99 10.32
C ARG A 43 -3.65 -1.51 11.75
N GLU A 44 -3.38 -0.63 12.72
CA GLU A 44 -3.33 -0.97 14.14
C GLU A 44 -4.71 -1.00 14.79
N ASP A 45 -5.61 -0.12 14.38
CA ASP A 45 -6.93 0.10 14.98
C ASP A 45 -7.99 0.26 13.88
N ALA A 46 -8.19 -0.78 13.07
CA ALA A 46 -9.14 -0.75 11.98
C ALA A 46 -10.58 -0.76 12.49
N TYR A 47 -11.45 0.06 11.90
CA TYR A 47 -12.89 -0.02 12.11
C TYR A 47 -13.43 -1.39 11.67
N ASP A 48 -14.22 -2.02 12.55
CA ASP A 48 -15.02 -3.20 12.26
C ASP A 48 -16.38 -3.11 12.95
N GLU A 49 -17.46 -3.31 12.21
CA GLU A 49 -18.82 -3.10 12.71
C GLU A 49 -19.21 -4.00 13.90
N LEU A 50 -18.58 -5.17 14.06
CA LEU A 50 -18.91 -6.13 15.12
C LEU A 50 -17.87 -6.17 16.23
N THR A 51 -16.60 -6.00 15.87
CA THR A 51 -15.46 -6.24 16.77
C THR A 51 -14.77 -4.94 17.19
N ASN A 52 -14.88 -3.85 16.42
CA ASN A 52 -14.26 -2.56 16.73
C ASN A 52 -14.99 -1.38 16.08
N PRO A 53 -16.22 -1.05 16.50
CA PRO A 53 -17.01 0.03 15.91
C PRO A 53 -16.43 1.43 16.18
N ASP A 54 -15.51 1.55 17.13
CA ASP A 54 -14.82 2.81 17.43
C ASP A 54 -13.48 2.94 16.67
N GLY A 55 -13.10 1.93 15.88
CA GLY A 55 -11.85 1.92 15.13
C GLY A 55 -11.79 2.95 14.01
N VAL A 56 -10.60 3.14 13.46
CA VAL A 56 -10.31 4.12 12.41
C VAL A 56 -10.81 3.63 11.05
N MET A 57 -11.66 4.43 10.40
CA MET A 57 -12.15 4.16 9.04
C MET A 57 -11.12 4.59 7.98
N GLN A 58 -10.80 3.68 7.05
CA GLN A 58 -9.86 3.93 5.95
C GLN A 58 -10.51 4.76 4.82
N LEU A 59 -10.38 6.08 4.88
CA LEU A 59 -10.90 7.00 3.83
C LEU A 59 -9.82 7.62 2.95
N GLY A 60 -8.53 7.39 3.26
CA GLY A 60 -7.39 7.98 2.56
C GLY A 60 -6.88 7.22 1.33
N LEU A 61 -7.44 6.04 1.01
CA LEU A 61 -7.06 5.24 -0.15
C LEU A 61 -8.15 5.35 -1.22
N SER A 62 -7.75 5.59 -2.47
CA SER A 62 -8.67 5.55 -3.62
C SER A 62 -8.87 4.11 -4.09
N GLU A 63 -9.46 3.27 -3.22
CA GLU A 63 -9.77 1.87 -3.51
C GLU A 63 -11.24 1.73 -3.93
N ASN A 64 -11.50 0.98 -5.00
CA ASN A 64 -12.86 0.66 -5.45
C ASN A 64 -13.19 -0.81 -5.14
N ARG A 65 -14.07 -1.04 -4.17
CA ARG A 65 -14.55 -2.38 -3.80
C ARG A 65 -15.94 -2.70 -4.34
N LEU A 66 -16.59 -1.73 -5.01
CA LEU A 66 -17.99 -1.84 -5.46
C LEU A 66 -18.19 -2.74 -6.68
N SER A 67 -17.12 -3.06 -7.40
CA SER A 67 -17.18 -3.85 -8.65
C SER A 67 -16.43 -5.19 -8.55
N LEU A 68 -16.06 -5.61 -7.34
CA LEU A 68 -15.34 -6.87 -7.14
C LEU A 68 -16.23 -8.07 -7.48
N ASP A 69 -17.51 -7.99 -7.15
CA ASP A 69 -18.54 -8.97 -7.51
C ASP A 69 -18.61 -9.25 -9.01
N LEU A 70 -18.55 -8.20 -9.84
CA LEU A 70 -18.56 -8.33 -11.29
C LEU A 70 -17.29 -9.02 -11.81
N ILE A 71 -16.14 -8.75 -11.20
CA ILE A 71 -14.87 -9.38 -11.55
C ILE A 71 -14.92 -10.86 -11.15
N GLU A 72 -15.36 -11.16 -9.93
CA GLU A 72 -15.53 -12.52 -9.43
C GLU A 72 -16.47 -13.34 -10.31
N GLU A 73 -17.64 -12.81 -10.62
CA GLU A 73 -18.63 -13.48 -11.47
C GLU A 73 -18.04 -13.81 -12.86
N ARG A 74 -17.31 -12.86 -13.45
CA ARG A 74 -16.67 -13.05 -14.75
C ARG A 74 -15.56 -14.10 -14.70
N LEU A 75 -14.76 -14.12 -13.64
CA LEU A 75 -13.70 -15.12 -13.46
C LEU A 75 -14.30 -16.51 -13.24
N SER A 76 -15.37 -16.65 -12.46
CA SER A 76 -16.07 -17.93 -12.26
C SER A 76 -16.68 -18.48 -13.54
N LYS A 77 -17.30 -17.62 -14.36
CA LYS A 77 -17.82 -18.01 -15.69
C LYS A 77 -16.71 -18.48 -16.62
N SER A 78 -15.63 -17.70 -16.73
CA SER A 78 -14.48 -18.07 -17.55
C SER A 78 -13.84 -19.40 -17.12
N LEU A 79 -13.75 -19.66 -15.81
CA LEU A 79 -13.23 -20.93 -15.29
C LEU A 79 -14.16 -22.10 -15.63
N THR A 80 -15.46 -21.90 -15.50
CA THR A 80 -16.47 -22.91 -15.84
C THR A 80 -16.44 -23.23 -17.34
N ASP A 81 -16.32 -22.21 -18.20
CA ASP A 81 -16.21 -22.38 -19.65
C ASP A 81 -14.94 -23.15 -20.04
N LEU A 82 -13.82 -22.86 -19.35
CA LEU A 82 -12.56 -23.59 -19.52
C LEU A 82 -12.68 -25.06 -19.11
N MET A 83 -13.31 -25.34 -17.96
CA MET A 83 -13.51 -26.70 -17.47
C MET A 83 -14.56 -27.46 -18.29
N SER A 84 -15.54 -26.76 -18.84
CA SER A 84 -16.61 -27.36 -19.65
C SER A 84 -16.16 -27.74 -21.06
N GLY A 85 -14.91 -27.46 -21.45
CA GLY A 85 -14.35 -27.90 -22.72
C GLY A 85 -15.13 -27.41 -23.95
N ALA A 86 -15.77 -26.24 -23.86
CA ALA A 86 -16.51 -25.63 -24.97
C ALA A 86 -15.57 -25.03 -26.05
N GLY A 87 -14.49 -25.75 -26.36
CA GLY A 87 -13.67 -25.61 -27.55
C GLY A 87 -13.96 -26.77 -28.51
N GLY A 88 -15.23 -27.00 -28.85
CA GLY A 88 -15.59 -27.90 -29.94
C GLY A 88 -15.19 -27.28 -31.28
N PRO A 89 -14.52 -28.00 -32.20
CA PRO A 89 -14.10 -27.45 -33.48
C PRO A 89 -15.33 -26.97 -34.25
N GLN A 90 -15.31 -25.69 -34.65
CA GLN A 90 -16.29 -25.12 -35.56
C GLN A 90 -16.17 -25.88 -36.89
N GLY A 91 -17.10 -26.82 -37.09
CA GLY A 91 -17.21 -27.58 -38.31
C GLY A 91 -17.49 -26.65 -39.48
N ILE A 92 -16.51 -26.52 -40.35
CA ILE A 92 -16.65 -25.94 -41.69
C ILE A 92 -17.59 -26.89 -42.45
N ARG A 93 -18.86 -26.52 -42.56
CA ARG A 93 -19.83 -27.24 -43.38
C ARG A 93 -19.54 -26.96 -44.85
N GLY A 94 -19.11 -27.99 -45.58
CA GLY A 94 -19.16 -28.04 -47.04
C GLY A 94 -20.56 -28.30 -47.56
#